data_AF-A0A538LIE8-F1
#
_entry.id   AF-A0A538LIE8-F1
#
_cell.length_a   1.000
_cell.length_b   1.000
_cell.length_c   1.000
_cell.angle_alpha   90.00
_cell.angle_beta   90.00
_cell.angle_gamma   90.00
#
_symmetry.space_group_name_H-M   'P 1'
#
loop_
_entity.id
_entity.type
_entity.pdbx_description
1 polymer ?
#
loop_
_entity_poly.entity_id
_entity_poly.type
_entity_poly.pdbx_seq_one_letter_code
_entity_poly.pdbx_strand_id
1 'polypeptide(L)' 'MRTQGSFPDSLQLFLHDLSRYPLLRPAEEVALAKLVERGDPVARRRMIESNLRLVVSLAKTFQGQGLALPDLI' A
#
# COMPACT_ATOMS: atom_id res chain seq x y z
N MET A 1 24.07 22.98 -5.22
CA MET A 1 23.03 22.20 -5.93
C MET A 1 22.73 20.95 -5.09
N ARG A 2 21.66 20.99 -4.27
CA ARG A 2 21.11 19.81 -3.58
C ARG A 2 19.61 19.87 -3.78
N THR A 3 19.11 19.22 -4.82
CA THR A 3 17.68 18.96 -4.98
C THR A 3 17.31 17.86 -3.99
N GLN A 4 17.16 18.21 -2.71
CA GLN A 4 16.32 17.41 -1.83
C GLN A 4 14.89 17.69 -2.24
N GLY A 5 14.31 16.80 -3.05
CA GLY A 5 12.86 16.72 -3.13
C GLY A 5 12.36 16.54 -1.70
N SER A 6 11.41 17.38 -1.29
CA SER A 6 10.78 17.32 0.02
C SER A 6 10.10 15.96 0.18
N PHE A 7 10.79 14.99 0.80
CA PHE A 7 10.28 13.66 1.15
C PHE A 7 8.91 13.65 1.85
N PRO A 8 8.56 14.62 2.73
CA PRO A 8 7.21 14.67 3.28
C PRO A 8 6.12 14.75 2.21
N ASP A 9 6.38 15.48 1.12
CA ASP A 9 5.40 15.70 0.07
C ASP A 9 5.15 14.42 -0.74
N SER A 10 6.20 13.64 -1.03
CA SER A 10 6.07 12.36 -1.76
C SER A 10 5.28 11.30 -0.98
N LEU A 11 5.50 11.19 0.33
CA LEU A 11 4.74 10.27 1.18
C LEU A 11 3.27 10.69 1.28
N GLN A 12 3.01 12.00 1.41
CA GLN A 12 1.65 12.51 1.50
C GLN A 12 0.87 12.28 0.21
N LEU A 13 1.52 12.45 -0.95
CA LEU A 13 0.95 12.09 -2.25
C LEU A 13 0.66 10.59 -2.36
N PHE A 14 1.59 9.74 -1.93
CA PHE A 14 1.39 8.29 -1.89
C PHE A 14 0.18 7.90 -1.03
N LEU A 15 0.09 8.41 0.19
CA LEU A 15 -1.04 8.12 1.09
C LEU A 15 -2.37 8.63 0.54
N HIS A 16 -2.37 9.78 -0.14
CA HIS A 16 -3.55 10.29 -0.84
C HIS A 16 -3.95 9.36 -1.99
N ASP A 17 -3.01 8.86 -2.78
CA ASP A 17 -3.29 7.92 -3.86
C ASP A 17 -3.83 6.58 -3.33
N LEU A 18 -3.37 6.11 -2.18
CA LEU A 18 -3.90 4.90 -1.53
C LEU A 18 -5.39 5.01 -1.18
N SER A 19 -5.89 6.21 -0.90
CA SER A 19 -7.31 6.42 -0.59
C SER A 19 -8.23 6.13 -1.78
N ARG A 20 -7.70 6.13 -3.01
CA ARG A 20 -8.46 5.87 -4.24
C ARG A 20 -8.77 4.38 -4.44
N TYR A 21 -8.03 3.49 -3.79
CA TYR A 21 -8.25 2.05 -3.92
C TYR A 21 -9.25 1.57 -2.84
N PRO A 22 -10.42 1.05 -3.25
CA PRO A 22 -11.40 0.53 -2.30
C PRO A 22 -10.89 -0.73 -1.62
N LEU A 23 -11.31 -0.91 -0.37
CA LEU A 23 -11.08 -2.16 0.37
C LEU A 23 -11.91 -3.28 -0.27
N LEU A 24 -11.32 -4.48 -0.33
CA LEU A 24 -12.02 -5.66 -0.80
C LEU A 24 -12.96 -6.18 0.29
N ARG A 25 -14.15 -6.63 -0.11
CA ARG A 25 -15.00 -7.45 0.73
C ARG A 25 -14.43 -8.88 0.78
N PRO A 26 -14.71 -9.67 1.83
CA PRO A 26 -14.19 -11.03 1.95
C PRO A 26 -14.48 -11.92 0.73
N ALA A 27 -15.68 -11.80 0.14
CA ALA A 27 -16.03 -12.55 -1.07
C ALA A 27 -15.21 -12.14 -2.30
N GLU A 28 -14.86 -10.85 -2.40
CA GLU A 28 -14.01 -10.34 -3.48
C GLU A 28 -12.58 -10.81 -3.33
N GLU A 29 -12.05 -10.86 -2.10
CA GLU A 29 -10.71 -11.40 -1.81
C GLU A 29 -10.58 -12.85 -2.26
N VAL A 30 -11.57 -13.69 -1.93
CA VAL A 30 -11.57 -15.11 -2.34
C VAL A 30 -11.63 -15.24 -3.86
N ALA A 31 -12.44 -14.44 -4.55
CA ALA A 31 -12.51 -14.46 -6.00
C ALA A 31 -11.20 -14.00 -6.65
N LEU A 32 -10.61 -12.93 -6.12
CA LEU A 32 -9.36 -12.35 -6.61
C LEU A 32 -8.18 -13.30 -6.36
N ALA A 33 -8.12 -13.97 -5.20
CA ALA A 33 -7.11 -14.98 -4.88
C ALA A 33 -7.07 -16.11 -5.91
N LYS A 34 -8.23 -16.64 -6.30
CA LYS A 34 -8.31 -17.68 -7.34
C LYS A 34 -7.78 -17.22 -8.69
N LEU A 35 -7.93 -15.95 -9.03
CA LEU A 35 -7.37 -15.39 -10.27
C LEU A 35 -5.86 -15.20 -10.15
N VAL A 36 -5.38 -14.73 -8.99
CA VAL A 36 -3.94 -14.60 -8.70
C VAL A 36 -3.24 -15.95 -8.75
N GLU A 37 -3.83 -17.01 -8.20
CA GLU A 37 -3.30 -18.38 -8.26
C GLU A 37 -3.16 -18.90 -9.70
N ARG A 38 -4.02 -18.42 -10.61
CA ARG A 38 -3.96 -18.72 -12.04
C ARG A 38 -2.97 -17.84 -12.81
N GLY A 39 -2.25 -16.97 -12.12
CA GLY A 39 -1.24 -16.08 -12.70
C GLY A 39 -1.80 -14.80 -13.30
N ASP A 40 -3.04 -14.39 -12.98
CA ASP A 40 -3.60 -13.15 -13.48
C ASP A 40 -2.86 -11.92 -12.89
N PRO A 41 -2.12 -11.16 -13.70
CA PRO A 41 -1.33 -10.03 -13.22
C PRO A 41 -2.20 -8.84 -12.79
N VAL A 42 -3.39 -8.69 -13.38
CA VAL A 42 -4.34 -7.62 -13.04
C VAL A 42 -4.97 -7.92 -11.69
N ALA A 43 -5.38 -9.17 -11.46
CA ALA A 43 -5.89 -9.60 -10.16
C ALA A 43 -4.83 -9.43 -9.07
N ARG A 44 -3.56 -9.77 -9.36
CA ARG A 44 -2.45 -9.60 -8.42
C ARG A 44 -2.23 -8.14 -8.06
N ARG A 45 -2.23 -7.27 -9.07
CA ARG A 45 -2.09 -5.83 -8.88
C ARG A 45 -3.23 -5.27 -8.01
N ARG A 46 -4.49 -5.60 -8.33
CA ARG A 46 -5.65 -5.18 -7.55
C ARG A 46 -5.58 -5.67 -6.11
N MET A 47 -5.15 -6.92 -5.89
CA MET A 47 -5.00 -7.49 -4.55
C MET A 47 -3.99 -6.68 -3.73
N ILE A 48 -2.84 -6.36 -4.32
CA ILE A 48 -1.81 -5.54 -3.67
C ILE A 48 -2.36 -4.16 -3.34
N GLU A 49 -2.88 -3.44 -4.35
CA GLU A 49 -3.35 -2.06 -4.23
C GLU A 49 -4.45 -1.90 -3.16
N SER A 50 -5.40 -2.84 -3.08
CA SER A 50 -6.45 -2.82 -2.06
C SER A 50 -5.96 -3.09 -0.64
N ASN A 51 -4.78 -3.72 -0.48
CA ASN A 51 -4.19 -4.06 0.82
C ASN A 51 -3.09 -3.08 1.28
N LEU A 52 -2.68 -2.11 0.47
CA LEU A 52 -1.62 -1.15 0.85
C LEU A 52 -2.01 -0.31 2.08
N ARG A 53 -3.30 -0.05 2.29
CA ARG A 53 -3.79 0.64 3.50
C ARG A 53 -3.52 -0.16 4.78
N LEU A 54 -3.60 -1.49 4.71
CA LEU A 54 -3.28 -2.38 5.82
C LEU A 54 -1.79 -2.30 6.14
N VAL A 55 -0.92 -2.38 5.12
CA VAL A 55 0.53 -2.24 5.28
C VAL A 55 0.88 -0.94 6.00
N VAL A 56 0.33 0.19 5.54
CA VAL A 56 0.56 1.49 6.19
C VAL A 56 0.05 1.51 7.63
N SER A 57 -1.12 0.91 7.91
CA SER A 57 -1.66 0.86 9.28
C SER A 57 -0.76 0.05 10.22
N LEU A 58 -0.16 -1.03 9.73
CA LEU A 58 0.79 -1.84 10.47
C LEU A 58 2.14 -1.12 10.64
N ALA A 59 2.67 -0.51 9.58
CA ALA A 59 3.90 0.28 9.64
C ALA A 59 3.81 1.41 10.69
N LYS A 60 2.64 2.07 10.82
CA LYS A 60 2.40 3.08 11.85
C LYS A 60 2.56 2.55 13.28
N THR A 61 2.29 1.26 13.55
CA THR A 61 2.47 0.70 14.90
C THR A 61 3.94 0.49 15.29
N PHE A 62 4.85 0.51 14.31
CA PHE A 62 6.30 0.39 14.52
C PHE A 62 7.04 1.74 14.48
N GLN A 63 6.31 2.85 14.31
CA GLN A 63 6.91 4.19 14.39
C GLN A 63 7.46 4.47 15.80
N GLY A 64 8.51 5.30 15.87
CA GLY A 64 9.17 5.65 17.11
C GLY A 64 10.30 4.71 17.54
N GLN A 65 10.59 3.67 16.74
CA GLN A 65 11.69 2.72 16.97
C GLN A 65 12.98 3.06 16.20
N GLY A 66 13.13 4.32 15.77
CA GLY A 66 14.33 4.80 15.07
C GLY A 66 14.30 4.71 13.54
N LEU A 67 13.23 4.18 12.94
CA LEU A 67 13.00 4.20 11.49
C LEU A 67 11.89 5.20 11.13
N ALA A 68 12.03 5.85 9.97
CA ALA A 68 11.01 6.71 9.42
C ALA A 68 9.90 5.87 8.74
N LEU A 69 8.68 6.41 8.66
CA LEU A 69 7.54 5.69 8.07
C LEU A 69 7.78 5.18 6.64
N PRO A 70 8.45 5.93 5.73
CA PRO A 70 8.77 5.42 4.40
C PRO A 70 9.68 4.18 4.39
N ASP A 71 10.52 4.01 5.41
CA ASP A 71 11.42 2.84 5.51
C ASP A 71 10.71 1.60 6.06
N LEU A 72 9.52 1.79 6.66
CA LEU A 72 8.69 0.74 7.23
C LEU A 72 7.66 0.17 6.24
N ILE A 73 7.45 0.82 5.09
CA ILE A 73 6.46 0.47 4.05
C ILE A 73 7.18 -0.20 2.89
#